data_AF-A0A4Z2J0V6-F1
#
_entry.id   AF-A0A4Z2J0V6-F1
#
_cell.length_a   1.000
_cell.length_b   1.000
_cell.length_c   1.000
_cell.angle_alpha   90.00
_cell.angle_beta   90.00
_cell.angle_gamma   90.00
#
_symmetry.space_group_name_H-M   'P 1'
#
loop_
_entity.id
_entity.type
_entity.pdbx_description
1 polymer ?
#
loop_
_entity_poly.entity_id
_entity_poly.type
_entity_poly.pdbx_seq_one_letter_code
_entity_poly.pdbx_strand_id
1 'polypeptide(L)'
;MAAWLPLAFSSSPSFLSTVAPWAEIPASAAMSPWVMPHPEKQALSLAVKFFIAIGCSEEESSDMLQALKGVRHLHSTVMKQTELSIPVPWGHIRGKVWGPDHGRPVLCLHGWADNCGTFNTLIPLLPKECRYVAVDMSGHGLSSHRPPGVSYSFPAYVMDVRRVIDGGNIAGMFSALYPEMVDAVVLLDSYGFLPTDVKEICSVMRQGMDQMCQFEKQTEEKKRRVYTYEKAVERMLVANPSLPERSVHILLERGLVQVEGGMAFTRDFRINLKNIVRITLEQSQELQSRIKNPLLIVLAKDRLQELYTGLDKQSSAAFIQSYKDRNHTVVMVPGNHHVHLNQPEVVAPLLRTFSLIGHSMGADIAAVFTALYPEMVDALVLLDSYGFLPTDSKELPEVVRQGMEEALQLEQKSKEEKRVYTHEKAVERLSAANPTLTEQSVHVLLERGLVQVEGGFKFSRDLRIHSKNTWRMSLEQSLEMQSRHTVVTVPGGHHVHLDQPEVVAPIVSDFLRNRAPSQSNDVQHKL
;
A
#
# COMPACT_ATOMS: atom_id res chain seq x y z
N MET A 1 -44.26 7.61 29.76
CA MET A 1 -44.57 6.87 31.00
C MET A 1 -44.95 5.46 30.54
N ALA A 2 -44.15 4.40 30.78
CA ALA A 2 -43.88 3.72 32.07
C ALA A 2 -45.13 2.99 32.59
N ALA A 3 -45.14 1.71 33.00
CA ALA A 3 -44.11 0.66 33.26
C ALA A 3 -44.42 -0.63 32.43
N TRP A 4 -43.58 -1.67 32.18
CA TRP A 4 -42.49 -2.42 32.87
C TRP A 4 -42.91 -3.66 33.72
N LEU A 5 -42.55 -4.87 33.21
CA LEU A 5 -42.31 -6.19 33.89
C LEU A 5 -43.48 -6.99 34.53
N PRO A 6 -43.29 -8.30 34.93
CA PRO A 6 -42.20 -9.28 34.68
C PRO A 6 -42.67 -10.73 34.26
N LEU A 7 -41.73 -11.70 34.32
CA LEU A 7 -41.85 -13.20 34.41
C LEU A 7 -41.68 -14.01 33.09
N ALA A 8 -40.97 -15.16 33.04
CA ALA A 8 -40.04 -15.83 33.98
C ALA A 8 -39.09 -16.83 33.25
N PHE A 9 -38.11 -17.42 33.97
CA PHE A 9 -37.13 -18.42 33.46
C PHE A 9 -37.58 -19.89 33.63
N SER A 10 -37.20 -20.76 32.69
CA SER A 10 -36.97 -22.21 32.88
C SER A 10 -35.99 -22.71 31.79
N SER A 11 -34.74 -23.03 32.12
CA SER A 11 -34.22 -24.35 32.56
C SER A 11 -34.31 -25.46 31.50
N SER A 12 -33.14 -25.91 31.01
CA SER A 12 -32.98 -27.05 30.10
C SER A 12 -33.02 -28.41 30.83
N PRO A 13 -33.20 -29.50 30.06
CA PRO A 13 -32.53 -30.76 30.38
C PRO A 13 -31.67 -31.27 29.21
N SER A 14 -30.74 -32.17 29.51
CA SER A 14 -29.77 -32.77 28.59
C SER A 14 -30.26 -34.11 27.99
N PHE A 15 -29.64 -34.51 26.88
CA PHE A 15 -29.58 -35.93 26.47
C PHE A 15 -28.20 -36.25 25.86
N LEU A 16 -27.77 -37.51 26.00
CA LEU A 16 -26.50 -38.05 25.53
C LEU A 16 -26.73 -39.43 24.86
N SER A 17 -25.67 -39.98 24.25
CA SER A 17 -25.63 -41.21 23.42
C SER A 17 -26.20 -41.04 21.99
N THR A 18 -25.75 -41.76 20.95
CA THR A 18 -24.87 -42.96 20.88
C THR A 18 -23.74 -42.89 19.84
N VAL A 19 -22.65 -43.62 20.14
CA VAL A 19 -21.66 -44.36 19.29
C VAL A 19 -22.14 -44.64 17.84
N ALA A 20 -21.34 -44.61 16.75
CA ALA A 20 -20.13 -45.42 16.49
C ALA A 20 -19.24 -44.94 15.30
N PRO A 21 -18.01 -45.47 15.09
CA PRO A 21 -17.01 -44.93 14.16
C PRO A 21 -16.89 -45.66 12.79
N TRP A 22 -16.27 -44.97 11.83
CA TRP A 22 -15.76 -45.45 10.52
C TRP A 22 -14.47 -44.65 10.20
N ALA A 23 -13.50 -45.09 9.40
CA ALA A 23 -12.96 -46.40 9.01
C ALA A 23 -11.66 -46.09 8.22
N GLU A 24 -10.58 -46.87 8.36
CA GLU A 24 -9.32 -46.66 7.60
C GLU A 24 -9.34 -47.34 6.22
N ILE A 25 -8.19 -47.33 5.52
CA ILE A 25 -7.80 -48.12 4.32
C ILE A 25 -8.22 -47.50 2.95
N PRO A 26 -7.34 -47.42 1.92
CA PRO A 26 -5.87 -47.47 1.89
C PRO A 26 -5.22 -46.31 1.09
N ALA A 27 -3.88 -46.25 1.08
CA ALA A 27 -3.10 -45.43 0.16
C ALA A 27 -2.37 -46.29 -0.89
N SER A 28 -2.89 -46.38 -2.12
CA SER A 28 -2.11 -46.85 -3.30
C SER A 28 -2.83 -46.63 -4.64
N ALA A 29 -2.37 -45.65 -5.44
CA ALA A 29 -2.39 -45.67 -6.91
C ALA A 29 -1.75 -44.37 -7.45
N ALA A 30 -0.61 -44.46 -8.11
CA ALA A 30 -0.02 -43.32 -8.83
C ALA A 30 -0.44 -43.36 -10.30
N MET A 31 -0.88 -42.22 -10.84
CA MET A 31 -0.88 -41.95 -12.28
C MET A 31 -0.11 -40.65 -12.52
N SER A 32 0.79 -40.65 -13.50
CA SER A 32 1.71 -39.54 -13.73
C SER A 32 1.05 -38.37 -14.48
N PRO A 33 1.34 -37.11 -14.12
CA PRO A 33 1.12 -35.99 -15.02
C PRO A 33 2.14 -36.04 -16.16
N TRP A 34 1.70 -35.70 -17.38
CA TRP A 34 2.58 -35.56 -18.53
C TRP A 34 3.56 -34.40 -18.32
N VAL A 35 4.86 -34.69 -18.31
CA VAL A 35 5.90 -33.67 -18.15
C VAL A 35 6.19 -33.01 -19.50
N MET A 36 5.58 -31.85 -19.73
CA MET A 36 6.10 -30.87 -20.68
C MET A 36 7.55 -30.52 -20.31
N PRO A 37 8.49 -30.42 -21.27
CA PRO A 37 9.88 -30.10 -20.95
C PRO A 37 10.00 -28.67 -20.41
N HIS A 38 10.40 -28.53 -19.13
CA HIS A 38 10.65 -27.22 -18.50
C HIS A 38 11.61 -26.36 -19.36
N PRO A 39 11.23 -25.12 -19.73
CA PRO A 39 12.09 -24.22 -20.51
C PRO A 39 13.48 -24.01 -19.87
N GLU A 40 13.55 -24.07 -18.54
CA GLU A 40 14.79 -23.96 -17.77
C GLU A 40 15.85 -25.00 -18.15
N LYS A 41 15.47 -26.23 -18.54
CA LYS A 41 16.45 -27.27 -18.93
C LYS A 41 17.11 -26.95 -20.27
N GLN A 42 16.39 -26.31 -21.19
CA GLN A 42 16.97 -25.80 -22.43
C GLN A 42 17.82 -24.54 -22.16
N ALA A 43 17.33 -23.63 -21.31
CA ALA A 43 18.05 -22.41 -20.93
C ALA A 43 19.41 -22.71 -20.26
N LEU A 44 19.49 -23.66 -19.31
CA LEU A 44 20.77 -24.07 -18.73
C LEU A 44 21.71 -24.70 -19.77
N SER A 45 21.19 -25.49 -20.72
CA SER A 45 22.01 -26.08 -21.78
C SER A 45 22.60 -25.04 -22.73
N LEU A 46 21.88 -23.95 -23.02
CA LEU A 46 22.43 -22.82 -23.76
C LEU A 46 23.43 -22.02 -22.92
N ALA A 47 23.15 -21.77 -21.64
CA ALA A 47 24.05 -21.01 -20.77
C ALA A 47 25.43 -21.66 -20.64
N VAL A 48 25.50 -22.97 -20.36
CA VAL A 48 26.78 -23.71 -20.28
C VAL A 48 27.54 -23.64 -21.60
N LYS A 49 26.86 -23.80 -22.75
CA LYS A 49 27.48 -23.67 -24.08
C LYS A 49 27.99 -22.25 -24.35
N PHE A 50 27.33 -21.22 -23.83
CA PHE A 50 27.74 -19.83 -23.97
C PHE A 50 29.00 -19.53 -23.13
N PHE A 51 29.07 -20.01 -21.88
CA PHE A 51 30.25 -19.81 -21.02
C PHE A 51 31.49 -20.56 -21.53
N ILE A 52 31.32 -21.80 -22.02
CA ILE A 52 32.42 -22.54 -22.68
C ILE A 52 32.88 -21.82 -23.96
N ALA A 53 31.95 -21.24 -24.75
CA ALA A 53 32.28 -20.50 -25.97
C ALA A 53 33.04 -19.17 -25.72
N ILE A 54 33.08 -18.66 -24.49
CA ILE A 54 33.91 -17.50 -24.10
C ILE A 54 35.13 -17.89 -23.24
N GLY A 55 35.43 -19.19 -23.12
CA GLY A 55 36.69 -19.69 -22.58
C GLY A 55 36.69 -20.12 -21.10
N CYS A 56 35.53 -20.17 -20.42
CA CYS A 56 35.44 -20.73 -19.07
C CYS A 56 35.51 -22.27 -19.10
N SER A 57 36.17 -22.88 -18.11
CA SER A 57 36.16 -24.33 -17.92
C SER A 57 34.80 -24.85 -17.43
N GLU A 58 34.59 -26.18 -17.46
CA GLU A 58 33.36 -26.80 -16.95
C GLU A 58 33.22 -26.66 -15.42
N GLU A 59 34.33 -26.68 -14.66
CA GLU A 59 34.30 -26.46 -13.20
C GLU A 59 33.97 -25.00 -12.86
N GLU A 60 34.61 -24.02 -13.49
CA GLU A 60 34.27 -22.59 -13.31
C GLU A 60 32.81 -22.31 -13.72
N SER A 61 32.33 -22.93 -14.80
CA SER A 61 30.93 -22.83 -15.24
C SER A 61 29.96 -23.46 -14.23
N SER A 62 30.35 -24.57 -13.59
CA SER A 62 29.58 -25.22 -12.53
C SER A 62 29.51 -24.36 -11.26
N ASP A 63 30.62 -23.77 -10.84
CA ASP A 63 30.69 -22.94 -9.65
C ASP A 63 30.05 -21.56 -9.85
N MET A 64 30.15 -20.95 -11.04
CA MET A 64 29.31 -19.80 -11.41
C MET A 64 27.81 -20.17 -11.40
N LEU A 65 27.43 -21.39 -11.80
CA LEU A 65 26.06 -21.88 -11.67
C LEU A 65 25.64 -22.17 -10.22
N GLN A 66 26.57 -22.51 -9.32
CA GLN A 66 26.30 -22.56 -7.87
C GLN A 66 26.15 -21.14 -7.29
N ALA A 67 27.03 -20.21 -7.63
CA ALA A 67 26.93 -18.81 -7.24
C ALA A 67 25.62 -18.18 -7.73
N LEU A 68 25.20 -18.46 -8.97
CA LEU A 68 23.90 -18.02 -9.51
C LEU A 68 22.70 -18.70 -8.84
N LYS A 69 22.83 -19.94 -8.32
CA LYS A 69 21.81 -20.54 -7.43
C LYS A 69 21.78 -19.84 -6.06
N GLY A 70 22.92 -19.40 -5.54
CA GLY A 70 23.01 -18.54 -4.35
C GLY A 70 22.35 -17.17 -4.57
N VAL A 71 22.61 -16.53 -5.72
CA VAL A 71 21.96 -15.26 -6.10
C VAL A 71 20.46 -15.46 -6.37
N ARG A 72 20.00 -16.64 -6.79
CA ARG A 72 18.55 -16.99 -6.80
C ARG A 72 17.92 -17.02 -5.39
N HIS A 73 18.67 -16.93 -4.29
CA HIS A 73 18.12 -16.66 -2.95
C HIS A 73 17.91 -15.17 -2.62
N LEU A 74 18.22 -14.24 -3.54
CA LEU A 74 17.34 -13.09 -3.79
C LEU A 74 16.03 -13.58 -4.44
N HIS A 75 15.32 -14.46 -3.72
CA HIS A 75 13.96 -14.80 -4.05
C HIS A 75 13.14 -13.52 -4.05
N SER A 76 12.33 -13.34 -5.09
CA SER A 76 11.08 -12.63 -4.90
C SER A 76 10.34 -13.34 -3.77
N THR A 77 10.34 -12.74 -2.59
CA THR A 77 9.49 -13.16 -1.47
C THR A 77 8.05 -12.89 -1.89
N VAL A 78 7.49 -13.84 -2.64
CA VAL A 78 6.08 -13.91 -2.99
C VAL A 78 5.32 -13.85 -1.68
N MET A 79 4.59 -12.76 -1.45
CA MET A 79 3.86 -12.59 -0.20
C MET A 79 2.88 -13.74 -0.05
N LYS A 80 3.01 -14.48 1.06
CA LYS A 80 2.22 -15.68 1.33
C LYS A 80 0.74 -15.30 1.33
N GLN A 81 0.00 -15.82 0.37
CA GLN A 81 -1.44 -15.61 0.24
C GLN A 81 -2.20 -16.68 1.03
N THR A 82 -3.23 -16.29 1.80
CA THR A 82 -4.18 -17.21 2.43
C THR A 82 -5.62 -16.81 2.10
N GLU A 83 -6.56 -17.77 2.12
CA GLU A 83 -7.99 -17.46 1.98
C GLU A 83 -8.57 -16.85 3.26
N LEU A 84 -9.47 -15.88 3.09
CA LEU A 84 -10.30 -15.32 4.17
C LEU A 84 -11.72 -15.90 4.09
N SER A 85 -12.33 -16.15 5.24
CA SER A 85 -13.74 -16.54 5.36
C SER A 85 -14.32 -15.98 6.65
N ILE A 86 -15.26 -15.04 6.55
CA ILE A 86 -15.86 -14.33 7.70
C ILE A 86 -17.38 -14.59 7.70
N PRO A 87 -17.94 -15.13 8.80
CA PRO A 87 -19.36 -15.46 8.87
C PRO A 87 -20.23 -14.20 8.98
N VAL A 88 -21.36 -14.21 8.28
CA VAL A 88 -22.35 -13.13 8.26
C VAL A 88 -23.77 -13.73 8.24
N PRO A 89 -24.83 -12.98 8.63
CA PRO A 89 -26.19 -13.55 8.77
C PRO A 89 -26.81 -14.17 7.51
N TRP A 90 -26.19 -14.01 6.34
CA TRP A 90 -26.62 -14.55 5.06
C TRP A 90 -25.60 -15.54 4.43
N GLY A 91 -24.55 -15.94 5.16
CA GLY A 91 -23.53 -16.86 4.68
C GLY A 91 -22.12 -16.42 5.07
N HIS A 92 -21.22 -16.24 4.09
CA HIS A 92 -19.85 -15.82 4.33
C HIS A 92 -19.42 -14.68 3.40
N ILE A 93 -18.62 -13.76 3.94
CA ILE A 93 -17.72 -12.92 3.16
C ILE A 93 -16.42 -13.71 2.96
N ARG A 94 -15.93 -13.76 1.72
CA ARG A 94 -14.72 -14.48 1.30
C ARG A 94 -13.65 -13.52 0.83
N GLY A 95 -12.39 -13.94 0.81
CA GLY A 95 -11.30 -13.07 0.37
C GLY A 95 -9.94 -13.74 0.34
N LYS A 96 -8.90 -12.91 0.24
CA LYS A 96 -7.48 -13.25 0.26
C LYS A 96 -6.74 -12.32 1.23
N VAL A 97 -5.73 -12.84 1.92
CA VAL A 97 -4.83 -12.06 2.80
C VAL A 97 -3.39 -12.25 2.34
N TRP A 98 -2.58 -11.20 2.35
CA TRP A 98 -1.14 -11.21 2.09
C TRP A 98 -0.39 -10.42 3.18
N GLY A 99 0.91 -10.69 3.32
CA GLY A 99 1.79 -9.99 4.26
C GLY A 99 1.83 -10.62 5.66
N PRO A 100 2.64 -10.07 6.58
CA PRO A 100 2.83 -10.61 7.93
C PRO A 100 1.62 -10.35 8.82
N ASP A 101 1.39 -11.23 9.81
CA ASP A 101 0.24 -11.10 10.71
C ASP A 101 0.24 -9.81 11.55
N HIS A 102 1.43 -9.30 11.85
CA HIS A 102 1.67 -8.05 12.60
C HIS A 102 1.85 -6.81 11.69
N GLY A 103 1.66 -6.96 10.38
CA GLY A 103 1.82 -5.85 9.44
C GLY A 103 0.71 -4.81 9.54
N ARG A 104 0.99 -3.56 9.13
CA ARG A 104 -0.01 -2.48 9.13
C ARG A 104 -1.22 -2.91 8.28
N PRO A 105 -2.46 -2.94 8.82
CA PRO A 105 -3.60 -3.44 8.08
C PRO A 105 -3.97 -2.51 6.92
N VAL A 106 -4.11 -3.08 5.72
CA VAL A 106 -4.55 -2.37 4.52
C VAL A 106 -5.68 -3.16 3.86
N LEU A 107 -6.72 -2.43 3.45
CA LEU A 107 -7.97 -2.98 2.92
C LEU A 107 -8.00 -2.77 1.39
N CYS A 108 -7.84 -3.83 0.59
CA CYS A 108 -7.61 -3.75 -0.87
C CYS A 108 -8.72 -4.38 -1.70
N LEU A 109 -9.62 -3.60 -2.29
CA LEU A 109 -10.97 -4.12 -2.58
C LEU A 109 -11.68 -3.57 -3.83
N HIS A 110 -12.52 -4.42 -4.42
CA HIS A 110 -12.72 -4.45 -5.87
C HIS A 110 -13.84 -3.57 -6.45
N GLY A 111 -13.81 -3.42 -7.77
CA GLY A 111 -14.82 -2.70 -8.56
C GLY A 111 -16.16 -3.45 -8.70
N TRP A 112 -17.08 -2.90 -9.49
CA TRP A 112 -18.41 -3.53 -9.68
C TRP A 112 -18.31 -4.79 -10.55
N ALA A 113 -18.99 -5.88 -10.14
CA ALA A 113 -19.03 -7.18 -10.84
C ALA A 113 -17.67 -7.93 -10.99
N ASP A 114 -16.63 -7.42 -10.30
CA ASP A 114 -15.28 -7.97 -10.11
C ASP A 114 -15.23 -8.96 -8.91
N ASN A 115 -14.03 -9.24 -8.38
CA ASN A 115 -13.75 -9.97 -7.14
C ASN A 115 -12.35 -9.58 -6.60
N CYS A 116 -11.93 -10.11 -5.43
CA CYS A 116 -10.64 -9.74 -4.83
C CYS A 116 -9.40 -10.14 -5.65
N GLY A 117 -9.56 -10.98 -6.68
CA GLY A 117 -8.50 -11.29 -7.66
C GLY A 117 -7.99 -10.07 -8.43
N THR A 118 -8.74 -8.97 -8.49
CA THR A 118 -8.32 -7.70 -9.12
C THR A 118 -7.05 -7.09 -8.46
N PHE A 119 -6.65 -7.57 -7.27
CA PHE A 119 -5.41 -7.18 -6.58
C PHE A 119 -4.25 -8.17 -6.72
N ASN A 120 -4.42 -9.31 -7.40
CA ASN A 120 -3.38 -10.33 -7.60
C ASN A 120 -2.08 -9.74 -8.18
N THR A 121 -2.16 -8.67 -8.98
CA THR A 121 -1.00 -8.04 -9.64
C THR A 121 -0.48 -6.79 -8.92
N LEU A 122 -1.36 -6.02 -8.25
CA LEU A 122 -0.96 -4.84 -7.48
C LEU A 122 -0.26 -5.19 -6.16
N ILE A 123 -0.87 -6.02 -5.32
CA ILE A 123 -0.39 -6.29 -3.95
C ILE A 123 1.06 -6.80 -3.91
N PRO A 124 1.53 -7.70 -4.80
CA PRO A 124 2.94 -8.10 -4.85
C PRO A 124 3.93 -6.96 -5.11
N LEU A 125 3.47 -5.81 -5.60
CA LEU A 125 4.26 -4.60 -5.81
C LEU A 125 4.10 -3.56 -4.67
N LEU A 126 3.37 -3.83 -3.59
CA LEU A 126 3.22 -2.91 -2.45
C LEU A 126 4.20 -3.23 -1.30
N PRO A 127 4.36 -2.35 -0.28
CA PRO A 127 5.24 -2.60 0.87
C PRO A 127 4.95 -3.94 1.59
N LYS A 128 5.99 -4.75 1.81
CA LYS A 128 5.85 -6.15 2.30
C LYS A 128 5.57 -6.26 3.80
N GLU A 129 5.78 -5.16 4.52
CA GLU A 129 5.51 -4.96 5.94
C GLU A 129 4.03 -4.66 6.25
N CYS A 130 3.20 -4.43 5.23
CA CYS A 130 1.76 -4.24 5.36
C CYS A 130 1.01 -5.57 5.30
N ARG A 131 -0.10 -5.66 6.03
CA ARG A 131 -1.05 -6.79 6.02
C ARG A 131 -2.23 -6.46 5.13
N TYR A 132 -2.20 -6.93 3.89
CA TYR A 132 -3.25 -6.68 2.91
C TYR A 132 -4.40 -7.68 3.09
N VAL A 133 -5.61 -7.17 3.31
CA VAL A 133 -6.85 -7.95 3.36
C VAL A 133 -7.74 -7.49 2.20
N ALA A 134 -8.02 -8.40 1.27
CA ALA A 134 -8.90 -8.16 0.13
C ALA A 134 -10.09 -9.11 0.20
N VAL A 135 -11.32 -8.59 0.15
CA VAL A 135 -12.53 -9.42 0.15
C VAL A 135 -13.34 -9.28 -1.13
N ASP A 136 -14.04 -10.37 -1.44
CA ASP A 136 -15.14 -10.41 -2.38
C ASP A 136 -16.36 -9.78 -1.68
N MET A 137 -16.97 -8.74 -2.25
CA MET A 137 -18.18 -8.14 -1.69
C MET A 137 -19.37 -9.13 -1.74
N SER A 138 -20.43 -8.88 -0.96
CA SER A 138 -21.64 -9.72 -1.04
C SER A 138 -22.13 -9.88 -2.48
N GLY A 139 -22.50 -11.10 -2.87
CA GLY A 139 -22.90 -11.42 -4.25
C GLY A 139 -21.78 -11.41 -5.30
N HIS A 140 -20.50 -11.31 -4.92
CA HIS A 140 -19.33 -11.32 -5.81
C HIS A 140 -18.33 -12.42 -5.42
N GLY A 141 -17.41 -12.76 -6.35
CA GLY A 141 -16.31 -13.71 -6.11
C GLY A 141 -16.79 -15.04 -5.48
N LEU A 142 -16.23 -15.41 -4.32
CA LEU A 142 -16.69 -16.58 -3.57
C LEU A 142 -17.64 -16.21 -2.41
N SER A 143 -17.96 -14.94 -2.21
CA SER A 143 -18.87 -14.48 -1.15
C SER A 143 -20.31 -14.93 -1.42
N SER A 144 -21.02 -15.26 -0.34
CA SER A 144 -22.42 -15.69 -0.44
C SER A 144 -23.32 -14.57 -0.98
N HIS A 145 -24.42 -14.96 -1.60
CA HIS A 145 -25.44 -14.01 -2.09
C HIS A 145 -26.30 -13.54 -0.93
N ARG A 146 -26.86 -12.33 -1.05
CA ARG A 146 -27.90 -11.86 -0.11
C ARG A 146 -29.17 -12.72 -0.25
N PRO A 147 -30.04 -12.82 0.77
CA PRO A 147 -31.29 -13.58 0.67
C PRO A 147 -32.19 -13.03 -0.46
N PRO A 148 -33.15 -13.83 -0.98
CA PRO A 148 -34.22 -13.33 -1.85
C PRO A 148 -34.97 -12.13 -1.23
N GLY A 149 -35.55 -11.24 -2.04
CA GLY A 149 -36.14 -9.98 -1.56
C GLY A 149 -35.15 -8.87 -1.23
N VAL A 150 -33.85 -9.17 -1.10
CA VAL A 150 -32.83 -8.18 -0.69
C VAL A 150 -32.12 -7.57 -1.90
N SER A 151 -32.15 -6.24 -1.98
CA SER A 151 -31.41 -5.43 -2.96
C SER A 151 -29.95 -5.19 -2.55
N TYR A 152 -29.08 -5.04 -3.55
CA TYR A 152 -27.72 -4.53 -3.35
C TYR A 152 -27.72 -3.00 -3.48
N SER A 153 -27.09 -2.31 -2.53
CA SER A 153 -26.97 -0.84 -2.51
C SER A 153 -25.70 -0.43 -1.77
N PHE A 154 -25.18 0.78 -2.02
CA PHE A 154 -23.99 1.27 -1.32
C PHE A 154 -24.13 1.23 0.21
N PRO A 155 -25.24 1.63 0.85
CA PRO A 155 -25.43 1.45 2.29
C PRO A 155 -25.51 -0.01 2.76
N ALA A 156 -26.09 -0.91 1.98
CA ALA A 156 -26.09 -2.34 2.32
C ALA A 156 -24.67 -2.90 2.33
N TYR A 157 -23.82 -2.44 1.40
CA TYR A 157 -22.39 -2.67 1.46
C TYR A 157 -21.76 -1.95 2.68
N VAL A 158 -22.05 -0.67 3.01
CA VAL A 158 -21.50 0.07 4.20
C VAL A 158 -21.49 -0.83 5.44
N MET A 159 -22.62 -1.50 5.67
CA MET A 159 -22.82 -2.40 6.80
C MET A 159 -22.06 -3.72 6.69
N ASP A 160 -21.82 -4.25 5.48
CA ASP A 160 -20.89 -5.38 5.29
C ASP A 160 -19.53 -4.96 5.84
N VAL A 161 -18.99 -3.80 5.43
CA VAL A 161 -17.73 -3.28 6.01
C VAL A 161 -17.81 -3.04 7.50
N ARG A 162 -18.91 -2.56 8.07
CA ARG A 162 -18.89 -2.40 9.53
C ARG A 162 -18.86 -3.74 10.29
N ARG A 163 -19.27 -4.85 9.66
CA ARG A 163 -19.06 -6.24 10.13
C ARG A 163 -17.72 -6.85 9.67
N VAL A 164 -17.06 -6.18 8.75
CA VAL A 164 -15.81 -6.60 8.11
C VAL A 164 -14.89 -5.38 8.00
N ILE A 165 -14.45 -4.86 9.15
CA ILE A 165 -13.30 -3.93 9.24
C ILE A 165 -12.28 -4.35 10.31
N ASP A 166 -11.76 -5.57 10.36
CA ASP A 166 -12.04 -6.89 9.75
C ASP A 166 -12.02 -7.22 8.21
N GLY A 167 -12.09 -6.31 7.21
CA GLY A 167 -11.77 -6.69 5.81
C GLY A 167 -12.24 -5.93 4.54
N GLY A 168 -13.26 -5.05 4.50
CA GLY A 168 -13.59 -4.18 3.32
C GLY A 168 -14.87 -4.45 2.49
N ASN A 169 -15.37 -3.60 1.55
CA ASN A 169 -14.99 -2.22 1.14
C ASN A 169 -16.13 -1.25 0.85
N ILE A 170 -16.01 -0.03 1.37
CA ILE A 170 -16.82 1.15 0.98
C ILE A 170 -15.96 2.45 0.95
N ALA A 171 -14.63 2.32 1.13
CA ALA A 171 -13.60 3.39 1.09
C ALA A 171 -14.12 4.79 1.45
N GLY A 172 -14.36 5.66 0.46
CA GLY A 172 -14.75 7.07 0.66
C GLY A 172 -16.05 7.27 1.44
N MET A 173 -17.09 6.46 1.22
CA MET A 173 -18.33 6.56 2.02
C MET A 173 -18.14 5.95 3.42
N PHE A 174 -17.17 5.07 3.63
CA PHE A 174 -16.85 4.56 4.95
C PHE A 174 -16.04 5.59 5.76
N SER A 175 -14.99 6.18 5.20
CA SER A 175 -14.22 7.25 5.87
C SER A 175 -15.03 8.52 6.11
N ALA A 176 -16.07 8.79 5.31
CA ALA A 176 -17.03 9.87 5.56
C ALA A 176 -18.01 9.60 6.72
N LEU A 177 -18.20 8.34 7.12
CA LEU A 177 -19.13 7.91 8.17
C LEU A 177 -18.43 7.42 9.46
N TYR A 178 -17.19 6.97 9.34
CA TYR A 178 -16.34 6.41 10.39
C TYR A 178 -14.87 6.91 10.24
N PRO A 179 -14.60 8.23 10.19
CA PRO A 179 -13.25 8.77 10.00
C PRO A 179 -12.28 8.38 11.13
N GLU A 180 -12.79 7.99 12.30
CA GLU A 180 -12.02 7.48 13.44
C GLU A 180 -11.49 6.05 13.25
N MET A 181 -11.96 5.33 12.22
CA MET A 181 -11.59 3.94 11.92
C MET A 181 -10.63 3.79 10.73
N VAL A 182 -10.09 4.91 10.20
CA VAL A 182 -9.36 4.94 8.92
C VAL A 182 -8.12 5.82 9.03
N ASP A 183 -6.92 5.26 8.86
CA ASP A 183 -5.68 6.06 8.83
C ASP A 183 -5.62 6.98 7.60
N ALA A 184 -5.92 6.42 6.43
CA ALA A 184 -5.86 7.06 5.11
C ALA A 184 -6.72 6.27 4.10
N VAL A 185 -7.03 6.89 2.96
CA VAL A 185 -7.84 6.28 1.88
C VAL A 185 -7.09 6.34 0.56
N VAL A 186 -7.19 5.26 -0.22
CA VAL A 186 -6.73 5.20 -1.62
C VAL A 186 -7.93 4.84 -2.49
N LEU A 187 -8.20 5.63 -3.52
CA LEU A 187 -9.20 5.35 -4.55
C LEU A 187 -8.51 5.13 -5.90
N LEU A 188 -8.85 4.04 -6.58
CA LEU A 188 -8.30 3.65 -7.88
C LEU A 188 -9.42 3.76 -8.94
N ASP A 189 -9.20 4.62 -9.94
CA ASP A 189 -10.15 5.12 -10.95
C ASP A 189 -11.59 5.35 -10.44
N SER A 190 -11.72 5.99 -9.28
CA SER A 190 -12.98 6.20 -8.57
C SER A 190 -12.98 7.47 -7.73
N TYR A 191 -14.14 8.13 -7.64
CA TYR A 191 -14.34 9.36 -6.86
C TYR A 191 -15.14 9.15 -5.56
N GLY A 192 -15.37 7.89 -5.15
CA GLY A 192 -16.06 7.51 -3.91
C GLY A 192 -17.57 7.74 -3.90
N PHE A 193 -18.06 8.86 -4.45
CA PHE A 193 -19.47 9.23 -4.52
C PHE A 193 -19.87 9.52 -5.97
N LEU A 194 -20.99 8.93 -6.41
CA LEU A 194 -21.53 9.12 -7.76
C LEU A 194 -22.90 9.81 -7.66
N PRO A 195 -22.96 11.14 -7.89
CA PRO A 195 -24.20 11.90 -7.79
C PRO A 195 -25.21 11.58 -8.91
N THR A 196 -26.35 12.26 -8.86
CA THR A 196 -27.50 12.09 -9.76
C THR A 196 -28.20 13.44 -9.91
N ASP A 197 -28.64 13.82 -11.12
CA ASP A 197 -29.61 14.93 -11.25
C ASP A 197 -30.87 14.56 -10.46
N VAL A 198 -31.33 15.49 -9.63
CA VAL A 198 -32.51 15.37 -8.76
C VAL A 198 -33.75 14.92 -9.55
N LYS A 199 -33.90 15.36 -10.80
CA LYS A 199 -35.00 14.99 -11.70
C LYS A 199 -35.01 13.50 -12.05
N GLU A 200 -33.82 12.90 -12.19
CA GLU A 200 -33.66 11.50 -12.56
C GLU A 200 -33.74 10.54 -11.37
N ILE A 201 -33.61 11.02 -10.13
CA ILE A 201 -33.63 10.15 -8.94
C ILE A 201 -34.88 9.28 -8.90
N CYS A 202 -36.08 9.87 -9.00
CA CYS A 202 -37.35 9.12 -8.96
C CYS A 202 -37.49 8.14 -10.14
N SER A 203 -37.00 8.52 -11.33
CA SER A 203 -36.99 7.70 -12.55
C SER A 203 -36.10 6.46 -12.36
N VAL A 204 -34.86 6.67 -11.91
CA VAL A 204 -33.86 5.61 -11.67
C VAL A 204 -34.28 4.69 -10.52
N MET A 205 -34.82 5.24 -9.43
CA MET A 205 -35.34 4.47 -8.29
C MET A 205 -36.49 3.56 -8.72
N ARG A 206 -37.50 4.10 -9.43
CA ARG A 206 -38.60 3.30 -9.94
C ARG A 206 -38.11 2.19 -10.86
N GLN A 207 -37.21 2.51 -11.80
CA GLN A 207 -36.66 1.50 -12.71
C GLN A 207 -35.95 0.37 -11.98
N GLY A 208 -35.21 0.65 -10.90
CA GLY A 208 -34.58 -0.38 -10.06
C GLY A 208 -35.59 -1.26 -9.31
N MET A 209 -36.67 -0.66 -8.79
CA MET A 209 -37.77 -1.39 -8.15
C MET A 209 -38.53 -2.28 -9.14
N ASP A 210 -38.93 -1.71 -10.29
CA ASP A 210 -39.61 -2.44 -11.37
C ASP A 210 -38.72 -3.60 -11.89
N GLN A 211 -37.40 -3.40 -11.99
CA GLN A 211 -36.43 -4.43 -12.36
C GLN A 211 -36.31 -5.57 -11.33
N MET A 212 -36.30 -5.27 -10.02
CA MET A 212 -36.30 -6.32 -8.99
C MET A 212 -37.61 -7.14 -9.05
N CYS A 213 -38.75 -6.46 -9.08
CA CYS A 213 -40.08 -7.08 -9.19
C CYS A 213 -40.27 -7.91 -10.47
N GLN A 214 -39.48 -7.65 -11.53
CA GLN A 214 -39.42 -8.47 -12.75
C GLN A 214 -38.45 -9.64 -12.63
N PHE A 215 -37.29 -9.47 -11.96
CA PHE A 215 -36.30 -10.52 -11.72
C PHE A 215 -36.85 -11.63 -10.82
N GLU A 216 -37.57 -11.27 -9.75
CA GLU A 216 -38.14 -12.21 -8.79
C GLU A 216 -39.23 -13.11 -9.39
N LYS A 217 -39.91 -12.65 -10.44
CA LYS A 217 -40.91 -13.43 -11.20
C LYS A 217 -40.29 -14.45 -12.17
N GLN A 218 -38.96 -14.49 -12.31
CA GLN A 218 -38.28 -15.47 -13.16
C GLN A 218 -38.00 -16.75 -12.37
N THR A 219 -38.18 -17.91 -13.01
CA THR A 219 -37.84 -19.22 -12.43
C THR A 219 -36.33 -19.36 -12.24
N GLU A 220 -35.89 -20.04 -11.16
CA GLU A 220 -34.46 -20.25 -10.85
C GLU A 220 -33.67 -20.86 -12.02
N GLU A 221 -34.31 -21.77 -12.75
CA GLU A 221 -33.79 -22.44 -13.94
C GLU A 221 -33.37 -21.45 -15.06
N LYS A 222 -33.99 -20.27 -15.14
CA LYS A 222 -33.62 -19.20 -16.09
C LYS A 222 -32.51 -18.29 -15.56
N LYS A 223 -32.20 -18.34 -14.26
CA LYS A 223 -31.23 -17.45 -13.60
C LYS A 223 -29.78 -17.94 -13.76
N ARG A 224 -29.54 -19.25 -13.86
CA ARG A 224 -28.17 -19.81 -13.91
C ARG A 224 -27.79 -20.30 -15.31
N ARG A 225 -26.96 -19.53 -16.01
CA ARG A 225 -26.41 -19.89 -17.33
C ARG A 225 -25.08 -20.64 -17.17
N VAL A 226 -24.93 -21.73 -17.93
CA VAL A 226 -23.73 -22.57 -17.97
C VAL A 226 -22.93 -22.27 -19.24
N TYR A 227 -21.60 -22.30 -19.14
CA TYR A 227 -20.63 -21.96 -20.18
C TYR A 227 -19.46 -22.97 -20.18
N THR A 228 -18.73 -23.07 -21.28
CA THR A 228 -17.34 -23.54 -21.21
C THR A 228 -16.44 -22.43 -20.65
N TYR A 229 -15.22 -22.74 -20.22
CA TYR A 229 -14.31 -21.71 -19.70
C TYR A 229 -13.96 -20.67 -20.77
N GLU A 230 -13.73 -21.11 -21.99
CA GLU A 230 -13.42 -20.27 -23.17
C GLU A 230 -14.59 -19.34 -23.49
N LYS A 231 -15.83 -19.84 -23.42
CA LYS A 231 -17.04 -19.01 -23.60
C LYS A 231 -17.30 -18.05 -22.44
N ALA A 232 -16.74 -18.29 -21.26
CA ALA A 232 -16.72 -17.30 -20.19
C ALA A 232 -15.63 -16.23 -20.39
N VAL A 233 -14.45 -16.60 -20.89
CA VAL A 233 -13.36 -15.68 -21.28
C VAL A 233 -13.82 -14.74 -22.41
N GLU A 234 -14.33 -15.30 -23.52
CA GLU A 234 -14.91 -14.54 -24.65
C GLU A 234 -15.98 -13.56 -24.18
N ARG A 235 -16.89 -14.02 -23.30
CA ARG A 235 -17.95 -13.19 -22.72
C ARG A 235 -17.41 -12.04 -21.85
N MET A 236 -16.33 -12.25 -21.11
CA MET A 236 -15.71 -11.21 -20.29
C MET A 236 -14.94 -10.20 -21.13
N LEU A 237 -14.22 -10.63 -22.17
CA LEU A 237 -13.52 -9.76 -23.13
C LEU A 237 -14.50 -8.87 -23.90
N VAL A 238 -15.59 -9.45 -24.43
CA VAL A 238 -16.65 -8.69 -25.12
C VAL A 238 -17.36 -7.71 -24.19
N ALA A 239 -17.54 -8.06 -22.91
CA ALA A 239 -18.15 -7.18 -21.91
C ALA A 239 -17.20 -6.08 -21.39
N ASN A 240 -15.88 -6.29 -21.46
CA ASN A 240 -14.86 -5.37 -20.93
C ASN A 240 -13.67 -5.26 -21.91
N PRO A 241 -13.80 -4.56 -23.05
CA PRO A 241 -12.75 -4.50 -24.08
C PRO A 241 -11.41 -3.88 -23.62
N SER A 242 -11.38 -3.25 -22.43
CA SER A 242 -10.20 -2.67 -21.79
C SER A 242 -9.42 -3.65 -20.90
N LEU A 243 -9.94 -4.87 -20.67
CA LEU A 243 -9.21 -5.94 -19.96
C LEU A 243 -8.42 -6.79 -20.97
N PRO A 244 -7.08 -6.92 -20.84
CA PRO A 244 -6.34 -7.94 -21.54
C PRO A 244 -6.69 -9.33 -20.99
N GLU A 245 -6.52 -10.35 -21.82
CA GLU A 245 -6.89 -11.75 -21.52
C GLU A 245 -6.29 -12.26 -20.20
N ARG A 246 -5.05 -11.89 -19.86
CA ARG A 246 -4.42 -12.20 -18.56
C ARG A 246 -5.23 -11.73 -17.36
N SER A 247 -5.83 -10.54 -17.45
CA SER A 247 -6.65 -9.94 -16.39
C SER A 247 -8.04 -10.60 -16.32
N VAL A 248 -8.58 -11.01 -17.47
CA VAL A 248 -9.81 -11.81 -17.53
C VAL A 248 -9.62 -13.16 -16.85
N HIS A 249 -8.52 -13.89 -17.11
CA HIS A 249 -8.24 -15.15 -16.42
C HIS A 249 -8.15 -14.97 -14.88
N ILE A 250 -7.42 -13.95 -14.42
CA ILE A 250 -7.30 -13.60 -13.00
C ILE A 250 -8.67 -13.35 -12.35
N LEU A 251 -9.57 -12.61 -13.01
CA LEU A 251 -10.92 -12.39 -12.50
C LEU A 251 -11.78 -13.66 -12.54
N LEU A 252 -11.60 -14.52 -13.54
CA LEU A 252 -12.35 -15.77 -13.65
C LEU A 252 -11.91 -16.85 -12.62
N GLU A 253 -10.74 -16.72 -11.97
CA GLU A 253 -10.31 -17.57 -10.82
C GLU A 253 -11.39 -17.66 -9.73
N ARG A 254 -12.10 -16.56 -9.47
CA ARG A 254 -13.19 -16.46 -8.47
C ARG A 254 -14.53 -16.07 -9.10
N GLY A 255 -14.52 -15.62 -10.36
CA GLY A 255 -15.71 -15.24 -11.11
C GLY A 255 -16.52 -16.42 -11.64
N LEU A 256 -15.96 -17.65 -11.62
CA LEU A 256 -16.61 -18.89 -12.06
C LEU A 256 -16.63 -19.96 -10.96
N VAL A 257 -17.60 -20.86 -11.05
CA VAL A 257 -17.69 -22.08 -10.26
C VAL A 257 -18.10 -23.24 -11.17
N GLN A 258 -17.51 -24.42 -10.95
CA GLN A 258 -17.90 -25.65 -11.63
C GLN A 258 -19.32 -26.04 -11.23
N VAL A 259 -20.14 -26.36 -12.23
CA VAL A 259 -21.49 -26.92 -12.08
C VAL A 259 -21.65 -28.12 -13.01
N GLU A 260 -22.82 -28.77 -12.97
CA GLU A 260 -23.18 -29.77 -13.96
C GLU A 260 -23.22 -29.15 -15.36
N GLY A 261 -22.61 -29.82 -16.35
CA GLY A 261 -22.53 -29.35 -17.73
C GLY A 261 -21.51 -28.24 -18.03
N GLY A 262 -20.80 -27.68 -17.05
CA GLY A 262 -19.75 -26.68 -17.30
C GLY A 262 -19.52 -25.69 -16.16
N MET A 263 -19.15 -24.45 -16.50
CA MET A 263 -18.89 -23.36 -15.55
C MET A 263 -20.09 -22.41 -15.49
N ALA A 264 -20.46 -21.97 -14.28
CA ALA A 264 -21.40 -20.86 -14.08
C ALA A 264 -20.67 -19.66 -13.47
N PHE A 265 -21.11 -18.43 -13.79
CA PHE A 265 -20.63 -17.26 -13.07
C PHE A 265 -21.08 -17.30 -11.61
N THR A 266 -20.17 -16.97 -10.69
CA THR A 266 -20.43 -16.95 -9.24
C THR A 266 -21.27 -15.76 -8.81
N ARG A 267 -21.14 -14.62 -9.50
CA ARG A 267 -21.77 -13.36 -9.12
C ARG A 267 -23.30 -13.38 -9.23
N ASP A 268 -23.96 -12.73 -8.28
CA ASP A 268 -25.43 -12.61 -8.22
C ASP A 268 -25.95 -11.72 -9.35
N PHE A 269 -26.95 -12.18 -10.12
CA PHE A 269 -27.51 -11.39 -11.22
C PHE A 269 -28.16 -10.08 -10.76
N ARG A 270 -28.58 -9.96 -9.49
CA ARG A 270 -29.17 -8.74 -8.94
C ARG A 270 -28.22 -7.55 -8.87
N ILE A 271 -26.89 -7.76 -8.97
CA ILE A 271 -25.91 -6.66 -9.10
C ILE A 271 -26.01 -5.94 -10.47
N ASN A 272 -26.84 -6.41 -11.40
CA ASN A 272 -27.05 -5.75 -12.70
C ASN A 272 -28.34 -4.90 -12.73
N LEU A 273 -29.09 -4.85 -11.62
CA LEU A 273 -30.30 -4.03 -11.48
C LEU A 273 -29.91 -2.60 -11.06
N LYS A 274 -30.70 -1.59 -11.43
CA LYS A 274 -30.41 -0.19 -11.06
C LYS A 274 -30.48 0.01 -9.55
N ASN A 275 -29.39 0.55 -8.98
CA ASN A 275 -29.32 0.88 -7.55
C ASN A 275 -30.36 1.95 -7.18
N ILE A 276 -31.28 1.58 -6.29
CA ILE A 276 -32.38 2.42 -5.78
C ILE A 276 -31.95 3.43 -4.71
N VAL A 277 -30.69 3.40 -4.25
CA VAL A 277 -30.13 4.45 -3.39
C VAL A 277 -29.31 5.39 -4.26
N ARG A 278 -29.86 6.59 -4.50
CA ARG A 278 -29.24 7.68 -5.26
C ARG A 278 -28.98 8.87 -4.32
N ILE A 279 -27.92 9.62 -4.60
CA ILE A 279 -27.55 10.84 -3.89
C ILE A 279 -27.38 12.00 -4.88
N THR A 280 -27.56 13.23 -4.40
CA THR A 280 -27.36 14.46 -5.18
C THR A 280 -25.89 14.89 -5.21
N LEU A 281 -25.56 15.97 -5.94
CA LEU A 281 -24.22 16.55 -5.95
C LEU A 281 -23.86 17.14 -4.58
N GLU A 282 -24.79 17.87 -3.96
CA GLU A 282 -24.62 18.51 -2.65
C GLU A 282 -24.41 17.45 -1.55
N GLN A 283 -25.18 16.35 -1.59
CA GLN A 283 -24.99 15.20 -0.69
C GLN A 283 -23.63 14.52 -0.91
N SER A 284 -23.16 14.43 -2.15
CA SER A 284 -21.84 13.87 -2.47
C SER A 284 -20.70 14.77 -1.97
N GLN A 285 -20.85 16.10 -2.10
CA GLN A 285 -19.92 17.10 -1.60
C GLN A 285 -19.90 17.19 -0.06
N GLU A 286 -21.02 16.94 0.61
CA GLU A 286 -21.10 16.88 2.08
C GLU A 286 -20.49 15.58 2.63
N LEU A 287 -20.68 14.44 1.96
CA LEU A 287 -19.97 13.21 2.33
C LEU A 287 -18.45 13.35 2.10
N GLN A 288 -18.04 13.94 0.97
CA GLN A 288 -16.65 14.35 0.73
C GLN A 288 -16.13 15.31 1.83
N SER A 289 -16.96 16.22 2.34
CA SER A 289 -16.59 17.16 3.42
C SER A 289 -16.18 16.45 4.72
N ARG A 290 -16.68 15.23 4.94
CA ARG A 290 -16.49 14.45 6.18
C ARG A 290 -15.26 13.56 6.16
N ILE A 291 -14.65 13.31 5.00
CA ILE A 291 -13.35 12.64 4.92
C ILE A 291 -12.31 13.59 5.54
N LYS A 292 -11.77 13.24 6.72
CA LYS A 292 -10.75 14.04 7.42
C LYS A 292 -9.33 13.49 7.25
N ASN A 293 -9.24 12.23 6.85
CA ASN A 293 -8.02 11.46 6.74
C ASN A 293 -7.35 11.75 5.38
N PRO A 294 -6.01 11.59 5.25
CA PRO A 294 -5.33 11.68 3.97
C PRO A 294 -5.98 10.78 2.91
N LEU A 295 -6.23 11.35 1.73
CA LEU A 295 -6.88 10.68 0.61
C LEU A 295 -6.04 10.87 -0.64
N LEU A 296 -5.71 9.74 -1.28
CA LEU A 296 -5.10 9.68 -2.60
C LEU A 296 -6.12 9.13 -3.60
N ILE A 297 -6.31 9.85 -4.70
CA ILE A 297 -7.13 9.42 -5.83
C ILE A 297 -6.21 9.23 -7.05
N VAL A 298 -6.14 8.01 -7.57
CA VAL A 298 -5.37 7.66 -8.77
C VAL A 298 -6.35 7.43 -9.92
N LEU A 299 -6.27 8.23 -10.98
CA LEU A 299 -7.26 8.29 -12.06
C LEU A 299 -6.64 7.92 -13.41
N ALA A 300 -7.37 7.13 -14.20
CA ALA A 300 -6.93 6.62 -15.48
C ALA A 300 -7.18 7.64 -16.61
N LYS A 301 -6.13 8.04 -17.34
CA LYS A 301 -6.22 9.07 -18.40
C LYS A 301 -7.23 8.71 -19.49
N ASP A 302 -7.32 7.44 -19.89
CA ASP A 302 -8.19 6.99 -20.98
C ASP A 302 -9.68 7.21 -20.67
N ARG A 303 -10.02 7.37 -19.38
CA ARG A 303 -11.40 7.45 -18.88
C ARG A 303 -11.91 8.87 -18.68
N LEU A 304 -11.07 9.90 -18.76
CA LEU A 304 -11.45 11.27 -18.38
C LEU A 304 -12.62 11.87 -19.20
N GLN A 305 -12.97 11.30 -20.35
CA GLN A 305 -14.16 11.68 -21.12
C GLN A 305 -15.43 10.86 -20.80
N GLU A 306 -15.28 9.63 -20.29
CA GLU A 306 -16.41 8.74 -19.94
C GLU A 306 -16.95 8.98 -18.53
N LEU A 307 -16.14 9.54 -17.63
CA LEU A 307 -16.49 9.73 -16.20
C LEU A 307 -17.62 10.75 -15.94
N TYR A 308 -18.21 11.32 -17.00
CA TYR A 308 -19.28 12.33 -16.96
C TYR A 308 -20.70 11.75 -17.10
N THR A 309 -20.93 10.45 -16.89
CA THR A 309 -22.27 9.84 -17.00
C THR A 309 -23.20 10.25 -15.85
N GLY A 310 -23.88 11.40 -16.00
CA GLY A 310 -24.89 11.91 -15.06
C GLY A 310 -24.59 13.30 -14.48
N LEU A 311 -23.46 13.91 -14.85
CA LEU A 311 -23.12 15.31 -14.59
C LEU A 311 -22.58 15.96 -15.87
N ASP A 312 -22.71 17.27 -15.98
CA ASP A 312 -21.96 18.02 -16.99
C ASP A 312 -20.45 18.10 -16.65
N LYS A 313 -19.65 18.56 -17.62
CA LYS A 313 -18.17 18.65 -17.48
C LYS A 313 -17.73 19.65 -16.40
N GLN A 314 -18.47 20.74 -16.19
CA GLN A 314 -18.13 21.78 -15.21
C GLN A 314 -18.43 21.29 -13.78
N SER A 315 -19.62 20.73 -13.54
CA SER A 315 -19.98 20.12 -12.25
C SER A 315 -19.00 19.00 -11.86
N SER A 316 -18.57 18.20 -12.85
CA SER A 316 -17.61 17.11 -12.63
C SER A 316 -16.19 17.62 -12.36
N ALA A 317 -15.72 18.65 -13.09
CA ALA A 317 -14.44 19.29 -12.81
C ALA A 317 -14.42 19.93 -11.42
N ALA A 318 -15.51 20.59 -11.02
CA ALA A 318 -15.67 21.15 -9.68
C ALA A 318 -15.66 20.06 -8.58
N PHE A 319 -16.26 18.89 -8.83
CA PHE A 319 -16.26 17.77 -7.88
C PHE A 319 -14.88 17.12 -7.69
N ILE A 320 -14.03 17.13 -8.73
CA ILE A 320 -12.61 16.73 -8.62
C ILE A 320 -11.79 17.83 -7.92
N GLN A 321 -12.05 19.10 -8.23
CA GLN A 321 -11.35 20.23 -7.60
C GLN A 321 -11.64 20.30 -6.10
N SER A 322 -12.87 20.02 -5.66
CA SER A 322 -13.25 19.99 -4.25
C SER A 322 -12.62 18.85 -3.43
N TYR A 323 -11.89 17.92 -4.06
CA TYR A 323 -10.93 17.04 -3.36
C TYR A 323 -9.58 17.76 -3.13
N LYS A 324 -9.03 18.41 -4.17
CA LYS A 324 -7.77 19.16 -4.09
C LYS A 324 -7.84 20.32 -3.10
N ASP A 325 -8.94 21.07 -3.10
CA ASP A 325 -9.21 22.19 -2.18
C ASP A 325 -9.28 21.76 -0.70
N ARG A 326 -9.40 20.45 -0.44
CA ARG A 326 -9.43 19.82 0.90
C ARG A 326 -8.11 19.13 1.26
N ASN A 327 -7.02 19.48 0.57
CA ASN A 327 -5.68 18.94 0.80
C ASN A 327 -5.53 17.43 0.45
N HIS A 328 -6.46 16.87 -0.34
CA HIS A 328 -6.38 15.51 -0.84
C HIS A 328 -5.70 15.48 -2.22
N THR A 329 -4.91 14.44 -2.50
CA THR A 329 -4.09 14.38 -3.72
C THR A 329 -4.77 13.57 -4.82
N VAL A 330 -4.73 14.11 -6.04
CA VAL A 330 -5.37 13.53 -7.23
C VAL A 330 -4.32 13.41 -8.34
N VAL A 331 -3.97 12.18 -8.71
CA VAL A 331 -2.91 11.86 -9.68
C VAL A 331 -3.52 11.25 -10.95
N MET A 332 -3.13 11.74 -12.12
CA MET A 332 -3.54 11.20 -13.42
C MET A 332 -2.49 10.25 -14.00
N VAL A 333 -2.79 8.95 -14.05
CA VAL A 333 -1.91 7.91 -14.60
C VAL A 333 -2.31 7.51 -16.03
N PRO A 334 -1.36 7.12 -16.91
CA PRO A 334 -1.70 6.49 -18.19
C PRO A 334 -2.43 5.16 -17.98
N GLY A 335 -3.25 4.76 -18.95
CA GLY A 335 -4.03 3.53 -18.93
C GLY A 335 -5.53 3.74 -18.64
N ASN A 336 -6.22 2.61 -18.44
CA ASN A 336 -7.68 2.49 -18.42
C ASN A 336 -8.25 2.18 -17.03
N HIS A 337 -9.58 2.01 -16.91
CA HIS A 337 -10.29 1.81 -15.64
C HIS A 337 -9.67 0.75 -14.71
N HIS A 338 -9.10 -0.32 -15.28
CA HIS A 338 -8.48 -1.41 -14.52
C HIS A 338 -6.95 -1.26 -14.46
N VAL A 339 -6.40 -0.04 -14.52
CA VAL A 339 -4.95 0.24 -14.50
C VAL A 339 -4.22 -0.45 -13.34
N HIS A 340 -4.84 -0.56 -12.17
CA HIS A 340 -4.27 -1.26 -11.01
C HIS A 340 -4.10 -2.76 -11.21
N LEU A 341 -4.93 -3.40 -12.05
CA LEU A 341 -4.83 -4.81 -12.40
C LEU A 341 -3.94 -5.00 -13.66
N ASN A 342 -4.08 -4.09 -14.62
CA ASN A 342 -3.51 -4.18 -15.96
C ASN A 342 -2.06 -3.70 -16.06
N GLN A 343 -1.71 -2.63 -15.34
CA GLN A 343 -0.42 -1.94 -15.32
C GLN A 343 -0.07 -1.52 -13.87
N PRO A 344 -0.04 -2.47 -12.91
CA PRO A 344 0.16 -2.18 -11.49
C PRO A 344 1.46 -1.40 -11.21
N GLU A 345 2.49 -1.55 -12.06
CA GLU A 345 3.75 -0.82 -12.00
C GLU A 345 3.62 0.70 -12.09
N VAL A 346 2.52 1.21 -12.67
CA VAL A 346 2.22 2.65 -12.76
C VAL A 346 1.54 3.16 -11.48
N VAL A 347 0.84 2.29 -10.75
CA VAL A 347 0.07 2.62 -9.54
C VAL A 347 0.90 2.39 -8.27
N ALA A 348 1.65 1.30 -8.21
CA ALA A 348 2.36 0.85 -7.01
C ALA A 348 3.36 1.85 -6.41
N PRO A 349 4.14 2.65 -7.19
CA PRO A 349 5.05 3.66 -6.61
C PRO A 349 4.31 4.69 -5.75
N LEU A 350 3.13 5.15 -6.20
CA LEU A 350 2.28 6.11 -5.48
C LEU A 350 1.78 5.58 -4.13
N LEU A 351 1.93 4.28 -3.87
CA LEU A 351 1.46 3.55 -2.70
C LEU A 351 2.61 3.00 -1.83
N ARG A 352 3.86 3.40 -2.12
CA ARG A 352 5.09 2.99 -1.43
C ARG A 352 5.72 4.11 -0.58
N THR A 353 5.14 5.30 -0.55
CA THR A 353 5.76 6.47 0.04
C THR A 353 5.87 6.40 1.56
N PHE A 354 6.95 6.95 2.11
CA PHE A 354 7.19 7.05 3.55
C PHE A 354 7.65 8.46 3.95
N SER A 355 7.51 8.80 5.24
CA SER A 355 8.00 10.07 5.77
C SER A 355 9.44 9.90 6.27
N LEU A 356 10.33 10.82 5.91
CA LEU A 356 11.69 10.90 6.43
C LEU A 356 11.79 11.99 7.50
N ILE A 357 12.43 11.65 8.62
CA ILE A 357 12.93 12.63 9.59
C ILE A 357 14.41 12.35 9.85
N GLY A 358 15.22 13.39 9.82
CA GLY A 358 16.66 13.30 10.06
C GLY A 358 17.15 14.48 10.89
N HIS A 359 18.31 14.31 11.53
CA HIS A 359 19.04 15.36 12.22
C HIS A 359 20.46 15.46 11.66
N SER A 360 20.97 16.67 11.45
CA SER A 360 22.35 16.91 11.02
C SER A 360 22.74 16.04 9.80
N MET A 361 23.78 15.20 9.87
CA MET A 361 24.15 14.26 8.80
C MET A 361 22.99 13.36 8.32
N GLY A 362 22.08 12.96 9.22
CA GLY A 362 20.89 12.18 8.88
C GLY A 362 19.83 13.01 8.14
N ALA A 363 19.75 14.32 8.40
CA ALA A 363 18.94 15.25 7.61
C ALA A 363 19.57 15.46 6.22
N ASP A 364 20.89 15.61 6.13
CA ASP A 364 21.59 15.73 4.85
C ASP A 364 21.32 14.51 3.95
N ILE A 365 21.50 13.30 4.48
CA ILE A 365 21.22 12.05 3.77
C ILE A 365 19.73 11.95 3.37
N ALA A 366 18.81 12.35 4.25
CA ALA A 366 17.37 12.32 3.95
C ALA A 366 16.98 13.31 2.84
N ALA A 367 17.58 14.50 2.79
CA ALA A 367 17.35 15.49 1.73
C ALA A 367 17.92 15.03 0.38
N VAL A 368 19.13 14.47 0.36
CA VAL A 368 19.72 13.84 -0.84
C VAL A 368 18.85 12.70 -1.34
N PHE A 369 18.37 11.82 -0.46
CA PHE A 369 17.46 10.73 -0.84
C PHE A 369 16.15 11.27 -1.42
N THR A 370 15.55 12.29 -0.79
CA THR A 370 14.29 12.91 -1.26
C THR A 370 14.46 13.62 -2.60
N ALA A 371 15.63 14.22 -2.87
CA ALA A 371 15.92 14.84 -4.17
C ALA A 371 16.14 13.81 -5.30
N LEU A 372 16.63 12.61 -4.97
CA LEU A 372 16.85 11.52 -5.93
C LEU A 372 15.61 10.63 -6.15
N TYR A 373 14.76 10.48 -5.13
CA TYR A 373 13.56 9.63 -5.12
C TYR A 373 12.34 10.38 -4.55
N PRO A 374 11.95 11.54 -5.11
CA PRO A 374 10.83 12.34 -4.60
C PRO A 374 9.48 11.61 -4.66
N GLU A 375 9.34 10.60 -5.51
CA GLU A 375 8.18 9.72 -5.61
C GLU A 375 8.10 8.65 -4.49
N MET A 376 9.13 8.54 -3.65
CA MET A 376 9.19 7.62 -2.51
C MET A 376 8.99 8.31 -1.14
N VAL A 377 9.00 9.64 -1.07
CA VAL A 377 8.96 10.39 0.19
C VAL A 377 7.74 11.30 0.27
N ASP A 378 6.84 11.06 1.22
CA ASP A 378 5.60 11.86 1.37
C ASP A 378 5.73 13.07 2.30
N ALA A 379 6.78 13.09 3.14
CA ALA A 379 7.16 14.20 3.97
C ALA A 379 8.65 14.11 4.31
N LEU A 380 9.33 15.26 4.35
CA LEU A 380 10.72 15.39 4.78
C LEU A 380 10.80 16.38 5.94
N VAL A 381 11.41 15.96 7.06
CA VAL A 381 11.66 16.80 8.23
C VAL A 381 13.17 16.84 8.49
N LEU A 382 13.75 18.03 8.39
CA LEU A 382 15.18 18.27 8.61
C LEU A 382 15.35 18.99 9.95
N LEU A 383 16.01 18.34 10.90
CA LEU A 383 16.32 18.90 12.21
C LEU A 383 17.76 19.44 12.21
N ASP A 384 17.89 20.74 12.44
CA ASP A 384 19.15 21.51 12.46
C ASP A 384 20.12 21.16 11.32
N SER A 385 19.59 21.18 10.10
CA SER A 385 20.32 21.06 8.84
C SER A 385 19.44 21.60 7.69
N TYR A 386 20.09 22.13 6.65
CA TYR A 386 19.44 22.58 5.42
C TYR A 386 19.33 21.47 4.35
N GLY A 387 19.73 20.24 4.69
CA GLY A 387 19.75 19.08 3.79
C GLY A 387 20.96 19.03 2.84
N PHE A 388 21.57 20.17 2.56
CA PHE A 388 22.76 20.28 1.72
C PHE A 388 23.69 21.33 2.34
N LEU A 389 24.99 21.03 2.41
CA LEU A 389 26.01 21.95 2.92
C LEU A 389 26.63 22.74 1.74
N PRO A 390 26.19 23.98 1.48
CA PRO A 390 26.70 24.77 0.37
C PRO A 390 28.20 25.08 0.59
N THR A 391 28.98 24.96 -0.47
CA THR A 391 30.39 25.35 -0.53
C THR A 391 30.55 26.38 -1.64
N ASP A 392 31.40 27.42 -1.48
CA ASP A 392 31.73 28.31 -2.61
C ASP A 392 32.43 27.47 -3.70
N SER A 393 31.98 27.60 -4.95
CA SER A 393 32.53 26.87 -6.09
C SER A 393 34.05 27.07 -6.28
N LYS A 394 34.64 28.13 -5.73
CA LYS A 394 36.09 28.41 -5.70
C LYS A 394 36.83 27.60 -4.61
N GLU A 395 36.18 27.37 -3.47
CA GLU A 395 36.73 26.60 -2.35
C GLU A 395 36.52 25.09 -2.53
N LEU A 396 35.50 24.71 -3.30
CA LEU A 396 35.10 23.33 -3.57
C LEU A 396 36.28 22.38 -3.90
N PRO A 397 37.24 22.70 -4.80
CA PRO A 397 38.36 21.80 -5.09
C PRO A 397 39.25 21.54 -3.88
N GLU A 398 39.47 22.57 -3.05
CA GLU A 398 40.38 22.55 -1.91
C GLU A 398 39.74 21.83 -0.70
N VAL A 399 38.44 22.03 -0.49
CA VAL A 399 37.65 21.30 0.52
C VAL A 399 37.60 19.80 0.21
N VAL A 400 37.39 19.44 -1.07
CA VAL A 400 37.39 18.03 -1.52
C VAL A 400 38.80 17.44 -1.40
N ARG A 401 39.85 18.15 -1.86
CA ARG A 401 41.25 17.73 -1.72
C ARG A 401 41.61 17.45 -0.26
N GLN A 402 41.26 18.36 0.66
CA GLN A 402 41.51 18.15 2.09
C GLN A 402 40.80 16.91 2.63
N GLY A 403 39.54 16.67 2.27
CA GLY A 403 38.82 15.45 2.71
C GLY A 403 39.47 14.16 2.20
N MET A 404 40.00 14.17 0.97
CA MET A 404 40.77 13.04 0.42
C MET A 404 42.12 12.84 1.13
N GLU A 405 42.84 13.93 1.44
CA GLU A 405 44.10 13.87 2.20
C GLU A 405 43.88 13.40 3.64
N GLU A 406 42.81 13.83 4.32
CA GLU A 406 42.43 13.35 5.64
C GLU A 406 42.06 11.86 5.64
N ALA A 407 41.34 11.39 4.62
CA ALA A 407 41.02 9.98 4.46
C ALA A 407 42.28 9.11 4.25
N LEU A 408 43.19 9.52 3.37
CA LEU A 408 44.45 8.82 3.13
C LEU A 408 45.36 8.81 4.37
N GLN A 409 45.38 9.89 5.16
CA GLN A 409 46.09 9.94 6.45
C GLN A 409 45.47 9.01 7.49
N LEU A 410 44.15 8.79 7.47
CA LEU A 410 43.47 7.82 8.33
C LEU A 410 43.77 6.37 7.91
N GLU A 411 43.86 6.08 6.61
CA GLU A 411 44.25 4.76 6.10
C GLU A 411 45.71 4.39 6.43
N GLN A 412 46.60 5.39 6.44
CA GLN A 412 48.01 5.20 6.83
C GLN A 412 48.23 4.98 8.34
N LYS A 413 47.24 5.28 9.20
CA LYS A 413 47.31 4.99 10.64
C LYS A 413 47.09 3.50 10.90
N SER A 414 48.18 2.75 10.95
CA SER A 414 48.17 1.31 11.21
C SER A 414 47.52 0.97 12.57
N LYS A 415 46.32 0.36 12.51
CA LYS A 415 45.59 -0.26 13.64
C LYS A 415 45.71 0.52 14.96
N GLU A 416 44.99 1.64 15.10
CA GLU A 416 44.99 2.43 16.34
C GLU A 416 44.81 1.56 17.59
N GLU A 417 45.54 1.93 18.65
CA GLU A 417 45.48 1.27 19.94
C GLU A 417 44.05 1.17 20.46
N LYS A 418 43.73 0.04 21.09
CA LYS A 418 42.42 -0.25 21.67
C LYS A 418 42.13 0.64 22.89
N ARG A 419 41.91 1.95 22.69
CA ARG A 419 41.53 2.90 23.75
C ARG A 419 40.20 2.46 24.39
N VAL A 420 40.30 1.88 25.58
CA VAL A 420 39.16 1.53 26.43
C VAL A 420 38.98 2.64 27.46
N TYR A 421 37.73 3.02 27.70
CA TYR A 421 37.33 4.05 28.65
C TYR A 421 36.45 3.45 29.74
N THR A 422 36.44 4.04 30.94
CA THR A 422 35.32 3.85 31.86
C THR A 422 34.09 4.58 31.32
N HIS A 423 32.90 4.27 31.84
CA HIS A 423 31.67 4.92 31.36
C HIS A 423 31.70 6.44 31.62
N GLU A 424 32.19 6.85 32.79
CA GLU A 424 32.32 8.23 33.23
C GLU A 424 33.28 9.00 32.32
N LYS A 425 34.39 8.37 31.89
CA LYS A 425 35.35 8.99 30.97
C LYS A 425 34.84 9.06 29.53
N ALA A 426 33.86 8.23 29.16
CA ALA A 426 33.14 8.36 27.90
C ALA A 426 32.11 9.50 27.93
N VAL A 427 31.36 9.64 29.04
CA VAL A 427 30.49 10.80 29.33
C VAL A 427 31.28 12.10 29.26
N GLU A 428 32.35 12.22 30.06
CA GLU A 428 33.21 13.41 30.08
C GLU A 428 33.71 13.81 28.68
N ARG A 429 34.15 12.82 27.88
CA ARG A 429 34.62 13.06 26.50
C ARG A 429 33.50 13.49 25.54
N LEU A 430 32.27 12.99 25.70
CA LEU A 430 31.18 13.38 24.81
C LEU A 430 30.64 14.77 25.16
N SER A 431 30.49 15.07 26.46
CA SER A 431 30.12 16.40 26.97
C SER A 431 31.15 17.46 26.59
N ALA A 432 32.44 17.20 26.81
CA ALA A 432 33.51 18.15 26.46
C ALA A 432 33.63 18.41 24.95
N ALA A 433 33.22 17.44 24.11
CA ALA A 433 33.16 17.62 22.66
C ALA A 433 31.88 18.30 22.17
N ASN A 434 30.82 18.36 22.99
CA ASN A 434 29.51 18.92 22.63
C ASN A 434 28.94 19.73 23.81
N PRO A 435 29.48 20.94 24.12
CA PRO A 435 29.09 21.69 25.33
C PRO A 435 27.64 22.18 25.39
N THR A 436 26.85 21.93 24.34
CA THR A 436 25.41 22.26 24.24
C THR A 436 24.49 21.11 24.64
N LEU A 437 24.98 19.87 24.73
CA LEU A 437 24.19 18.73 25.21
C LEU A 437 23.98 18.79 26.72
N THR A 438 22.79 18.43 27.18
CA THR A 438 22.57 18.08 28.59
C THR A 438 23.24 16.74 28.93
N GLU A 439 23.54 16.55 30.22
CA GLU A 439 24.08 15.27 30.73
C GLU A 439 23.15 14.09 30.41
N GLN A 440 21.84 14.28 30.53
CA GLN A 440 20.83 13.27 30.14
C GLN A 440 20.94 12.89 28.66
N SER A 441 21.04 13.86 27.75
CA SER A 441 21.24 13.62 26.32
C SER A 441 22.56 12.90 26.01
N VAL A 442 23.64 13.24 26.73
CA VAL A 442 24.91 12.51 26.64
C VAL A 442 24.75 11.04 27.04
N HIS A 443 24.01 10.73 28.10
CA HIS A 443 23.71 9.35 28.47
C HIS A 443 22.91 8.61 27.38
N VAL A 444 21.83 9.20 26.87
CA VAL A 444 21.00 8.61 25.79
C VAL A 444 21.83 8.31 24.54
N LEU A 445 22.72 9.21 24.14
CA LEU A 445 23.61 8.99 23.00
C LEU A 445 24.64 7.88 23.25
N LEU A 446 25.08 7.66 24.50
CA LEU A 446 26.06 6.64 24.86
C LEU A 446 25.47 5.22 24.97
N GLU A 447 24.16 5.06 25.23
CA GLU A 447 23.48 3.74 25.26
C GLU A 447 23.74 2.91 23.98
N ARG A 448 23.84 3.59 22.84
CA ARG A 448 24.19 2.98 21.53
C ARG A 448 25.50 3.51 20.95
N GLY A 449 26.01 4.62 21.49
CA GLY A 449 27.31 5.21 21.19
C GLY A 449 28.48 4.43 21.77
N LEU A 450 28.25 3.47 22.67
CA LEU A 450 29.27 2.61 23.28
C LEU A 450 29.08 1.12 22.95
N VAL A 451 30.20 0.39 22.99
CA VAL A 451 30.28 -1.08 22.99
C VAL A 451 31.08 -1.51 24.21
N GLN A 452 30.54 -2.42 25.01
CA GLN A 452 31.25 -3.02 26.13
C GLN A 452 32.35 -3.96 25.62
N VAL A 453 33.52 -3.91 26.25
CA VAL A 453 34.70 -4.73 25.94
C VAL A 453 35.40 -5.15 27.23
N GLU A 454 36.36 -6.07 27.12
CA GLU A 454 37.30 -6.36 28.20
C GLU A 454 37.97 -5.06 28.69
N GLY A 455 37.87 -4.80 30.00
CA GLY A 455 38.41 -3.59 30.64
C GLY A 455 37.52 -2.33 30.62
N GLY A 456 36.34 -2.33 29.98
CA GLY A 456 35.44 -1.16 29.97
C GLY A 456 34.64 -0.98 28.68
N PHE A 457 34.65 0.24 28.13
CA PHE A 457 33.86 0.62 26.94
C PHE A 457 34.71 1.21 25.81
N LYS A 458 34.21 1.10 24.59
CA LYS A 458 34.69 1.83 23.41
C LYS A 458 33.54 2.56 22.74
N PHE A 459 33.82 3.63 22.00
CA PHE A 459 32.82 4.19 21.10
C PHE A 459 32.50 3.21 19.97
N SER A 460 31.22 3.09 19.62
CA SER A 460 30.70 2.20 18.56
C SER A 460 30.95 2.72 17.14
N ARG A 461 31.32 4.00 17.02
CA ARG A 461 31.43 4.73 15.75
C ARG A 461 32.83 4.62 15.12
N ASP A 462 32.87 4.44 13.80
CA ASP A 462 34.12 4.42 13.03
C ASP A 462 34.82 5.78 13.09
N LEU A 463 36.16 5.80 13.11
CA LEU A 463 36.92 7.05 13.16
C LEU A 463 36.84 7.84 11.84
N ARG A 464 36.62 7.17 10.70
CA ARG A 464 36.54 7.78 9.37
C ARG A 464 35.37 8.75 9.20
N ILE A 465 34.36 8.71 10.07
CA ILE A 465 33.27 9.72 10.06
C ILE A 465 33.73 11.12 10.48
N HIS A 466 34.97 11.27 10.97
CA HIS A 466 35.53 12.57 11.38
C HIS A 466 36.38 13.24 10.28
N SER A 467 36.67 12.58 9.14
CA SER A 467 37.26 13.28 7.98
C SER A 467 36.21 14.14 7.28
N LYS A 468 36.61 15.28 6.72
CA LYS A 468 35.73 16.16 5.96
C LYS A 468 35.00 15.39 4.84
N ASN A 469 33.68 15.52 4.82
CA ASN A 469 32.86 14.98 3.72
C ASN A 469 33.36 15.54 2.37
N THR A 470 33.79 14.62 1.49
CA THR A 470 34.27 14.88 0.12
C THR A 470 33.13 15.05 -0.87
N TRP A 471 31.91 14.65 -0.53
CA TRP A 471 30.72 14.96 -1.33
C TRP A 471 30.19 16.34 -0.93
N ARG A 472 30.33 17.31 -1.85
CA ARG A 472 30.05 18.73 -1.64
C ARG A 472 29.33 19.30 -2.85
N MET A 473 28.46 20.28 -2.61
CA MET A 473 27.66 20.94 -3.64
C MET A 473 27.92 22.44 -3.64
N SER A 474 27.76 23.09 -4.79
CA SER A 474 27.79 24.55 -4.86
C SER A 474 26.59 25.16 -4.16
N LEU A 475 26.67 26.45 -3.81
CA LEU A 475 25.52 27.20 -3.31
C LEU A 475 24.33 27.15 -4.28
N GLU A 476 24.58 27.29 -5.58
CA GLU A 476 23.58 27.20 -6.65
C GLU A 476 22.85 25.85 -6.67
N GLN A 477 23.61 24.75 -6.64
CA GLN A 477 23.05 23.38 -6.56
C GLN A 477 22.23 23.16 -5.28
N SER A 478 22.70 23.72 -4.16
CA SER A 478 22.03 23.61 -2.86
C SER A 478 20.71 24.37 -2.84
N LEU A 479 20.65 25.57 -3.43
CA LEU A 479 19.45 26.40 -3.49
C LEU A 479 18.36 25.78 -4.39
N GLU A 480 18.73 25.26 -5.56
CA GLU A 480 17.79 24.57 -6.46
C GLU A 480 17.06 23.42 -5.75
N MET A 481 17.81 22.59 -5.01
CA MET A 481 17.27 21.47 -4.24
C MET A 481 16.52 21.86 -2.97
N GLN A 482 16.67 23.10 -2.47
CA GLN A 482 15.98 23.60 -1.27
C GLN A 482 14.76 24.49 -1.57
N SER A 483 14.49 24.78 -2.85
CA SER A 483 13.49 25.72 -3.37
C SER A 483 12.03 25.54 -2.90
N ARG A 484 11.71 24.45 -2.18
CA ARG A 484 10.35 24.11 -1.70
C ARG A 484 10.25 23.86 -0.18
N HIS A 485 11.28 24.19 0.60
CA HIS A 485 11.27 23.96 2.06
C HIS A 485 10.65 25.11 2.86
N THR A 486 9.96 24.77 3.96
CA THR A 486 9.54 25.71 5.00
C THR A 486 10.53 25.65 6.15
N VAL A 487 11.06 26.80 6.59
CA VAL A 487 12.02 26.90 7.70
C VAL A 487 11.31 27.45 8.94
N VAL A 488 11.54 26.83 10.10
CA VAL A 488 11.04 27.29 11.41
C VAL A 488 12.19 27.31 12.41
N THR A 489 12.48 28.48 12.97
CA THR A 489 13.53 28.66 13.99
C THR A 489 12.94 28.46 15.38
N VAL A 490 13.60 27.68 16.23
CA VAL A 490 13.22 27.42 17.63
C VAL A 490 14.35 27.85 18.58
N PRO A 491 14.06 28.23 19.84
CA PRO A 491 15.09 28.44 20.85
C PRO A 491 15.73 27.10 21.23
N GLY A 492 17.05 27.02 21.21
CA GLY A 492 17.80 25.82 21.58
C GLY A 492 19.22 25.81 21.00
N GLY A 493 19.90 24.66 21.12
CA GLY A 493 21.17 24.36 20.45
C GLY A 493 21.02 23.25 19.41
N HIS A 494 22.14 22.79 18.85
CA HIS A 494 22.19 21.78 17.77
C HIS A 494 21.37 20.50 18.04
N HIS A 495 21.19 20.13 19.31
CA HIS A 495 20.45 18.96 19.76
C HIS A 495 19.12 19.31 20.44
N VAL A 496 18.51 20.46 20.14
CA VAL A 496 17.23 20.93 20.71
C VAL A 496 16.10 19.89 20.67
N HIS A 497 16.06 19.05 19.64
CA HIS A 497 15.08 17.96 19.50
C HIS A 497 15.25 16.82 20.55
N LEU A 498 16.38 16.78 21.24
CA LEU A 498 16.76 15.81 22.27
C LEU A 498 16.82 16.47 23.66
N ASP A 499 17.35 17.70 23.75
CA ASP A 499 17.49 18.46 25.00
C ASP A 499 16.20 19.20 25.43
N GLN A 500 15.36 19.63 24.47
CA GLN A 500 14.08 20.34 24.67
C GLN A 500 13.01 19.83 23.67
N PRO A 501 12.69 18.52 23.69
CA PRO A 501 11.81 17.89 22.70
C PRO A 501 10.41 18.52 22.65
N GLU A 502 9.91 19.08 23.75
CA GLU A 502 8.63 19.79 23.85
C GLU A 502 8.53 21.05 22.98
N VAL A 503 9.67 21.65 22.60
CA VAL A 503 9.72 22.81 21.69
C VAL A 503 9.61 22.37 20.22
N VAL A 504 10.14 21.19 19.88
CA VAL A 504 10.23 20.67 18.49
C VAL A 504 9.05 19.77 18.13
N ALA A 505 8.64 18.88 19.04
CA ALA A 505 7.65 17.84 18.77
C ALA A 505 6.27 18.35 18.34
N PRO A 506 5.73 19.49 18.86
CA PRO A 506 4.47 20.05 18.37
C PRO A 506 4.56 20.47 16.90
N ILE A 507 5.63 21.16 16.53
CA ILE A 507 5.87 21.68 15.17
C ILE A 507 5.99 20.53 14.16
N VAL A 508 6.79 19.51 14.51
CA VAL A 508 6.95 18.30 13.68
C VAL A 508 5.63 17.54 13.57
N SER A 509 4.89 17.43 14.67
CA SER A 509 3.58 16.76 14.67
C SER A 509 2.54 17.52 13.84
N ASP A 510 2.51 18.86 13.88
CA ASP A 510 1.58 19.66 13.08
C ASP A 510 1.95 19.66 11.59
N PHE A 511 3.24 19.69 11.24
CA PHE A 511 3.67 19.49 9.86
C PHE A 511 3.24 18.10 9.33
N LEU A 512 3.52 17.03 10.08
CA LEU A 512 3.17 15.67 9.68
C LEU A 512 1.65 15.44 9.65
N ARG A 513 0.86 16.08 10.53
CA ARG A 513 -0.61 15.98 10.53
C ARG A 513 -1.28 16.76 9.40
N ASN A 514 -0.75 17.93 9.04
CA ASN A 514 -1.40 18.85 8.08
C ASN A 514 -0.84 18.75 6.64
N ARG A 515 0.04 17.77 6.36
CA ARG A 515 0.74 17.67 5.07
C ARG A 515 -0.21 17.50 3.87
N ALA A 516 0.03 18.29 2.83
CA ALA A 516 -0.47 18.03 1.48
C ALA A 516 0.44 16.99 0.82
N PRO A 517 -0.06 15.85 0.31
CA PRO A 517 0.79 14.92 -0.43
C PRO A 517 1.29 15.56 -1.72
N SER A 518 2.57 15.35 -2.04
CA SER A 518 3.31 16.08 -3.07
C SER A 518 2.56 16.26 -4.40
N GLN A 519 2.46 17.50 -4.88
CA GLN A 519 1.97 17.76 -6.24
C GLN A 519 3.01 17.23 -7.24
N SER A 520 2.58 16.33 -8.13
CA SER A 520 3.40 15.87 -9.26
C SER A 520 3.84 17.06 -10.11
N ASN A 521 5.14 17.14 -10.42
CA ASN A 521 5.76 18.33 -11.03
C ASN A 521 5.11 18.77 -12.35
N ASP A 522 4.19 19.74 -12.31
CA ASP A 522 3.94 20.64 -13.44
C ASP A 522 5.03 21.72 -13.43
N VAL A 523 6.05 21.56 -14.28
CA VAL A 523 7.17 22.51 -14.40
C VAL A 523 6.69 23.76 -15.14
N GLN A 524 6.11 24.71 -14.42
CA GLN A 524 6.01 26.09 -14.86
C GLN A 524 7.16 26.91 -14.28
N HIS A 525 8.26 27.02 -15.03
CA HIS A 525 9.21 28.11 -14.80
C HIS A 525 8.48 29.45 -14.90
N LYS A 526 8.58 30.24 -13.83
CA LYS A 526 8.38 31.69 -13.87
C LYS A 526 9.62 32.34 -13.27
N LEU A 527 10.06 33.40 -13.94
CA LEU A 527 11.24 34.21 -13.65
C LEU A 527 11.03 35.08 -12.41
#